data_AF-W4RLS0-F1
#
_entry.id   AF-W4RLS0-F1
#
_cell.length_a   1.000
_cell.length_b   1.000
_cell.length_c   1.000
_cell.angle_alpha   90.00
_cell.angle_beta   90.00
_cell.angle_gamma   90.00
#
_symmetry.space_group_name_H-M   'P 1'
#
loop_
_entity.id
_entity.type
_entity.pdbx_description
1 polymer ?
#
loop_
_entity_poly.entity_id
_entity_poly.type
_entity_poly.pdbx_seq_one_letter_code
_entity_poly.pdbx_strand_id
1 'polypeptide(L)'
;MYGGVTTAADLKKIAEVAEKYDVPLVKLTGGQRIGLFGINKEDLPAMWEDLGMPSGYAYGKTLRTVKTCVGEKFCRFGTQDSMGLGIELEKKFERLDTPHKVKMGVSACPRNCAESGIKDIGFVGVDGGWEIYIGGNGGTDLRAATCLILLKLKKRQWK
;
A
#
# COMPACT_ATOMS: atom_id res chain seq x y z
N MET A 1 8.39 0.73 3.72
CA MET A 1 7.59 -0.50 3.56
C MET A 1 6.66 -0.39 2.34
N TYR A 2 7.23 -0.47 1.13
CA TYR A 2 6.44 -0.39 -0.11
C TYR A 2 5.55 -1.64 -0.26
N GLY A 3 4.33 -1.47 -0.75
CA GLY A 3 3.36 -2.56 -0.92
C GLY A 3 2.97 -3.29 0.37
N GLY A 4 3.31 -2.75 1.54
CA GLY A 4 3.12 -3.42 2.83
C GLY A 4 4.19 -4.47 3.17
N VAL A 5 5.28 -4.53 2.40
CA VAL A 5 6.39 -5.47 2.62
C VAL A 5 7.42 -4.86 3.58
N THR A 6 7.89 -5.69 4.50
CA THR A 6 8.88 -5.35 5.52
C THR A 6 9.78 -6.54 5.82
N THR A 7 10.89 -6.33 6.51
CA THR A 7 11.81 -7.38 6.95
C THR A 7 11.87 -7.47 8.47
N ALA A 8 12.41 -8.57 9.00
CA ALA A 8 12.65 -8.69 10.44
C ALA A 8 13.61 -7.60 10.96
N ALA A 9 14.60 -7.20 10.14
CA ALA A 9 15.52 -6.11 10.49
C ALA A 9 14.78 -4.77 10.57
N ASP A 10 13.91 -4.47 9.61
CA ASP A 10 13.09 -3.25 9.63
C ASP A 10 12.20 -3.20 10.88
N LEU A 11 11.55 -4.33 11.22
CA LEU A 11 10.68 -4.42 12.40
C LEU A 11 11.44 -4.23 13.71
N LYS A 12 12.62 -4.83 13.84
CA LYS A 12 13.50 -4.61 15.01
C LYS A 12 13.89 -3.15 15.13
N LYS A 13 14.30 -2.54 14.02
CA LYS A 13 14.69 -1.12 13.99
C LYS A 13 13.54 -0.21 14.41
N ILE A 14 12.33 -0.46 13.91
CA ILE A 14 11.13 0.30 14.31
C ILE A 14 10.84 0.12 15.81
N ALA A 15 10.98 -1.10 16.34
CA ALA A 15 10.78 -1.37 17.76
C ALA A 15 11.81 -0.66 18.65
N GLU A 16 13.09 -0.73 18.31
CA GLU A 16 14.18 -0.05 19.02
C GLU A 16 13.97 1.46 19.06
N VAL A 17 13.58 2.07 17.94
CA VAL A 17 13.27 3.50 17.90
C VAL A 17 12.02 3.81 18.72
N ALA A 18 10.98 2.96 18.64
CA ALA A 18 9.77 3.18 19.41
C ALA A 18 10.02 3.17 20.92
N GLU A 19 10.89 2.27 21.39
CA GLU A 19 11.33 2.23 22.79
C GLU A 19 12.20 3.45 23.16
N LYS A 20 13.18 3.83 22.31
CA LYS A 20 14.09 4.96 22.58
C LYS A 20 13.35 6.29 22.82
N TYR A 21 12.24 6.51 22.13
CA TYR A 21 11.46 7.74 22.21
C TYR A 21 10.17 7.59 23.02
N ASP A 22 10.03 6.51 23.80
CA ASP A 22 8.86 6.23 24.64
C ASP A 22 7.54 6.38 23.87
N VAL A 23 7.47 5.85 22.63
CA VAL A 23 6.29 5.99 21.75
C VAL A 23 5.04 5.45 22.46
N PRO A 24 4.03 6.31 22.74
CA PRO A 24 2.84 5.89 23.48
C PRO A 24 1.99 4.86 22.74
N LEU A 25 1.96 4.91 21.40
CA LEU A 25 1.15 4.01 20.58
C LEU A 25 1.87 3.61 19.29
N VAL A 26 2.08 2.30 19.14
CA VAL A 26 2.47 1.65 17.89
C VAL A 26 1.25 0.96 17.28
N LYS A 27 0.82 1.34 16.09
CA LYS A 27 -0.42 0.84 15.47
C LYS A 27 -0.24 0.40 14.03
N LEU A 28 -0.69 -0.83 13.73
CA LEU A 28 -0.91 -1.30 12.36
C LEU A 28 -2.12 -0.59 11.74
N THR A 29 -1.91 -0.04 10.55
CA THR A 29 -2.91 0.75 9.83
C THR A 29 -3.54 -0.05 8.69
N GLY A 30 -4.73 0.37 8.25
CA GLY A 30 -5.44 -0.25 7.13
C GLY A 30 -4.70 -0.18 5.78
N GLY A 31 -3.67 0.67 5.67
CA GLY A 31 -2.81 0.79 4.49
C GLY A 31 -1.55 -0.09 4.53
N GLN A 32 -1.52 -1.10 5.40
CA GLN A 32 -0.34 -1.97 5.63
C GLN A 32 0.90 -1.16 6.00
N ARG A 33 0.73 -0.23 6.95
CA ARG A 33 1.81 0.57 7.54
C ARG A 33 1.80 0.46 9.05
N ILE A 34 2.94 0.74 9.67
CA ILE A 34 3.10 0.90 11.12
C ILE A 34 3.14 2.41 11.39
N GLY A 35 2.27 2.90 12.26
CA GLY A 35 2.30 4.28 12.74
C GLY A 35 2.79 4.35 14.19
N LEU A 36 3.65 5.33 14.45
CA LEU A 36 4.14 5.70 15.78
C LEU A 36 3.44 7.01 16.15
N PHE A 37 2.64 7.01 17.21
CA PHE A 37 1.74 8.13 17.57
C PHE A 37 2.00 8.61 18.98
N GLY A 38 1.77 9.90 19.21
CA GLY A 38 1.89 10.54 20.54
C GLY A 38 3.28 11.10 20.86
N ILE A 39 4.16 11.21 19.86
CA ILE A 39 5.50 11.78 20.01
C ILE A 39 5.45 13.31 19.92
N ASN A 40 6.28 13.97 20.75
CA ASN A 40 6.46 15.40 20.73
C ASN A 40 7.09 15.85 19.40
N LYS A 41 6.71 17.03 18.92
CA LYS A 41 7.12 17.50 17.59
C LYS A 41 8.63 17.69 17.49
N GLU A 42 9.25 18.05 18.60
CA GLU A 42 10.66 18.38 18.75
C GLU A 42 11.56 17.14 18.56
N ASP A 43 11.04 15.96 18.92
CA ASP A 43 11.76 14.68 18.82
C ASP A 43 11.72 14.09 17.41
N LEU A 44 10.79 14.56 16.56
CA LEU A 44 10.57 13.98 15.23
C LEU A 44 11.84 13.98 14.37
N PRO A 45 12.62 15.07 14.21
CA PRO A 45 13.80 15.05 13.36
C PRO A 45 14.82 13.98 13.76
N ALA A 46 15.11 13.85 15.06
CA ALA A 46 16.04 12.85 15.57
C ALA A 46 15.48 11.42 15.40
N MET A 47 14.19 11.22 15.68
CA MET A 47 13.52 9.93 15.49
C MET A 47 13.57 9.48 14.02
N TRP A 48 13.45 10.43 13.08
CA TRP A 48 13.55 10.16 11.64
C TRP A 48 14.96 9.76 11.20
N GLU A 49 15.98 10.47 11.71
CA GLU A 49 17.37 10.14 11.47
C GLU A 49 17.70 8.74 11.99
N ASP A 50 17.27 8.44 13.21
CA ASP A 50 17.45 7.13 13.82
C ASP A 50 16.76 6.02 13.03
N LEU A 51 15.53 6.23 12.56
CA LEU A 51 14.83 5.25 11.72
C LEU A 51 15.61 4.97 10.45
N GLY A 52 16.19 5.99 9.82
CA GLY A 52 16.91 5.85 8.54
C GLY A 52 16.03 5.30 7.40
N MET A 53 14.70 5.40 7.54
CA MET A 53 13.72 4.86 6.61
C MET A 53 12.93 5.98 5.92
N PRO A 54 12.48 5.78 4.67
CA PRO A 54 11.55 6.70 4.04
C PRO A 54 10.24 6.77 4.83
N SER A 55 9.76 8.00 5.14
CA SER A 55 8.44 8.18 5.73
C SER A 55 7.31 7.96 4.73
N GLY A 56 6.20 7.45 5.25
CA GLY A 56 4.93 7.50 4.54
C GLY A 56 4.29 8.89 4.60
N TYR A 57 3.45 9.21 3.63
CA TYR A 57 2.80 10.51 3.51
C TYR A 57 1.51 10.61 4.32
N ALA A 58 1.53 10.23 5.60
CA ALA A 58 0.33 10.03 6.43
C ALA A 58 -0.68 11.20 6.43
N TYR A 59 -0.22 12.44 6.23
CA TYR A 59 -1.06 13.65 6.14
C TYR A 59 -1.06 14.36 4.77
N GLY A 60 -0.10 14.08 3.88
CA GLY A 60 0.10 14.82 2.63
C GLY A 60 -0.96 14.56 1.55
N LYS A 61 -1.34 15.58 0.78
CA LYS A 61 -2.24 15.45 -0.38
C LYS A 61 -1.54 14.77 -1.56
N THR A 62 -1.29 13.48 -1.39
CA THR A 62 -0.51 12.64 -2.29
C THR A 62 -0.99 11.19 -2.18
N LEU A 63 -0.30 10.27 -2.85
CA LEU A 63 -0.45 8.84 -2.65
C LEU A 63 -0.14 8.47 -1.19
N ARG A 64 -1.15 8.01 -0.46
CA ARG A 64 -1.04 7.61 0.95
C ARG A 64 -0.57 6.17 1.11
N THR A 65 -1.00 5.29 0.23
CA THR A 65 -0.74 3.85 0.33
C THR A 65 -1.11 3.15 -0.97
N VAL A 66 -0.32 2.13 -1.31
CA VAL A 66 -0.71 1.05 -2.19
C VAL A 66 -0.87 -0.20 -1.33
N LYS A 67 -2.13 -0.61 -1.11
CA LYS A 67 -2.43 -1.83 -0.36
C LYS A 67 -2.36 -3.03 -1.31
N THR A 68 -1.68 -4.09 -0.90
CA THR A 68 -1.55 -5.31 -1.71
C THR A 68 -2.06 -6.53 -0.95
N CYS A 69 -2.52 -7.56 -1.67
CA CYS A 69 -2.62 -8.89 -1.07
C CYS A 69 -1.30 -9.66 -1.22
N VAL A 70 -1.19 -10.84 -0.61
CA VAL A 70 0.04 -11.65 -0.65
C VAL A 70 0.39 -12.22 -2.03
N GLY A 71 -0.52 -12.13 -3.01
CA GLY A 71 -0.23 -12.43 -4.42
C GLY A 71 -0.12 -13.92 -4.77
N GLU A 72 0.15 -14.20 -6.05
CA GLU A 72 0.31 -15.56 -6.61
C GLU A 72 1.40 -16.40 -5.93
N LYS A 73 2.43 -15.75 -5.36
CA LYS A 73 3.56 -16.44 -4.73
C LYS A 73 3.16 -17.19 -3.45
N PHE A 74 2.18 -16.67 -2.71
CA PHE A 74 1.84 -17.18 -1.38
C PHE A 74 0.34 -17.51 -1.21
N CYS A 75 -0.53 -16.98 -2.08
CA CYS A 75 -1.96 -17.30 -2.05
C CYS A 75 -2.29 -18.31 -3.15
N ARG A 76 -2.91 -19.44 -2.76
CA ARG A 76 -3.42 -20.45 -3.70
C ARG A 76 -4.43 -19.94 -4.75
N PHE A 77 -5.01 -18.76 -4.51
CA PHE A 77 -5.97 -18.13 -5.41
C PHE A 77 -5.38 -16.95 -6.20
N GLY A 78 -4.15 -16.53 -5.90
CA GLY A 78 -3.53 -15.40 -6.58
C GLY A 78 -3.27 -15.76 -8.04
N THR A 79 -3.79 -14.96 -8.97
CA THR A 79 -3.59 -15.15 -10.41
C THR A 79 -2.52 -14.23 -10.97
N GLN A 80 -2.00 -13.30 -10.17
CA GLN A 80 -1.00 -12.30 -10.55
C GLN A 80 -0.08 -11.92 -9.37
N ASP A 81 1.09 -11.33 -9.66
CA ASP A 81 1.98 -10.74 -8.66
C ASP A 81 1.49 -9.36 -8.18
N SER A 82 0.59 -9.35 -7.18
CA SER A 82 0.09 -8.09 -6.60
C SER A 82 1.12 -7.31 -5.81
N MET A 83 2.06 -7.99 -5.13
CA MET A 83 3.07 -7.29 -4.32
C MET A 83 4.08 -6.59 -5.22
N GLY A 84 4.56 -7.27 -6.27
CA GLY A 84 5.46 -6.69 -7.25
C GLY A 84 4.88 -5.43 -7.90
N LEU A 85 3.68 -5.54 -8.48
CA LEU A 85 3.00 -4.40 -9.10
C LEU A 85 2.73 -3.29 -8.07
N GLY A 86 2.29 -3.62 -6.86
CA GLY A 86 2.02 -2.62 -5.83
C GLY A 86 3.25 -1.84 -5.38
N ILE A 87 4.41 -2.50 -5.26
CA ILE A 87 5.69 -1.85 -4.95
C ILE A 87 6.11 -0.91 -6.08
N GLU A 88 6.00 -1.34 -7.34
CA GLU A 88 6.34 -0.51 -8.49
C GLU A 88 5.47 0.75 -8.57
N LEU A 89 4.15 0.60 -8.41
CA LEU A 89 3.22 1.71 -8.38
C LEU A 89 3.52 2.69 -7.25
N GLU A 90 3.79 2.17 -6.04
CA GLU A 90 4.06 3.03 -4.90
C GLU A 90 5.36 3.84 -5.08
N LYS A 91 6.44 3.21 -5.56
CA LYS A 91 7.70 3.92 -5.85
C LYS A 91 7.56 4.92 -6.99
N LYS A 92 6.73 4.62 -7.99
CA LYS A 92 6.54 5.48 -9.16
C LYS A 92 5.74 6.75 -8.82
N PHE A 93 4.79 6.63 -7.90
CA PHE A 93 3.81 7.70 -7.62
C PHE A 93 3.90 8.25 -6.19
N GLU A 94 4.83 7.78 -5.36
CA GLU A 94 5.17 8.45 -4.11
C GLU A 94 5.57 9.90 -4.42
N ARG A 95 5.12 10.85 -3.59
CA ARG A 95 5.37 12.30 -3.77
C ARG A 95 4.64 12.97 -4.92
N LEU A 96 3.73 12.29 -5.61
CA LEU A 96 2.84 12.95 -6.57
C LEU A 96 1.96 13.97 -5.85
N ASP A 97 2.01 15.24 -6.24
CA ASP A 97 1.08 16.24 -5.69
C ASP A 97 -0.31 16.06 -6.32
N THR A 98 -1.33 16.01 -5.48
CA THR A 98 -2.70 15.69 -5.89
C THR A 98 -3.69 16.58 -5.14
N PRO A 99 -4.88 16.87 -5.68
CA PRO A 99 -5.85 17.74 -4.99
C PRO A 99 -6.30 17.21 -3.62
N HIS A 100 -6.21 15.89 -3.41
CA HIS A 100 -6.64 15.22 -2.19
C HIS A 100 -5.87 13.90 -1.98
N LYS A 101 -6.03 13.25 -0.81
CA LYS A 101 -5.39 11.95 -0.53
C LYS A 101 -5.79 10.89 -1.56
N VAL A 102 -4.81 10.22 -2.17
CA VAL A 102 -5.02 9.13 -3.14
C VAL A 102 -4.61 7.80 -2.52
N LYS A 103 -5.37 6.75 -2.76
CA LYS A 103 -5.08 5.37 -2.34
C LYS A 103 -5.18 4.45 -3.54
N MET A 104 -4.27 3.49 -3.62
CA MET A 104 -4.36 2.40 -4.60
C MET A 104 -4.51 1.05 -3.90
N GLY A 105 -5.11 0.10 -4.60
CA GLY A 105 -5.25 -1.28 -4.14
C GLY A 105 -4.89 -2.24 -5.25
N VAL A 106 -4.07 -3.25 -4.95
CA VAL A 106 -3.67 -4.29 -5.88
C VAL A 106 -4.05 -5.65 -5.31
N SER A 107 -5.10 -6.24 -5.86
CA SER A 107 -5.58 -7.56 -5.50
C SER A 107 -5.21 -8.53 -6.61
N ALA A 108 -4.56 -9.64 -6.28
CA ALA A 108 -4.12 -10.62 -7.27
C ALA A 108 -5.25 -11.49 -7.86
N CYS A 109 -6.48 -11.38 -7.35
CA CYS A 109 -7.63 -12.16 -7.83
C CYS A 109 -8.95 -11.45 -7.49
N PRO A 110 -10.11 -11.90 -8.02
CA PRO A 110 -11.42 -11.30 -7.76
C PRO A 110 -11.89 -11.35 -6.29
N ARG A 111 -11.22 -12.10 -5.40
CA ARG A 111 -11.51 -12.06 -3.95
C ARG A 111 -11.20 -10.72 -3.30
N ASN A 112 -10.44 -9.86 -3.99
CA ASN A 112 -10.33 -8.44 -3.69
C ASN A 112 -9.83 -8.12 -2.26
N CYS A 113 -8.90 -8.92 -1.73
CA CYS A 113 -8.39 -8.77 -0.35
C CYS A 113 -7.70 -7.42 -0.07
N ALA A 114 -7.24 -6.71 -1.10
CA ALA A 114 -6.70 -5.35 -0.95
C ALA A 114 -7.78 -4.25 -1.01
N GLU A 115 -9.07 -4.64 -1.11
CA GLU A 115 -10.23 -3.76 -1.28
C GLU A 115 -10.07 -2.81 -2.48
N SER A 116 -9.49 -3.29 -3.58
CA SER A 116 -9.21 -2.53 -4.81
C SER A 116 -10.48 -1.84 -5.35
N GLY A 117 -11.64 -2.46 -5.18
CA GLY A 117 -12.93 -1.93 -5.65
C GLY A 117 -13.44 -0.68 -4.92
N ILE A 118 -12.79 -0.24 -3.84
CA ILE A 118 -13.15 0.98 -3.10
C ILE A 118 -11.96 1.94 -2.92
N LYS A 119 -10.89 1.76 -3.72
CA LYS A 119 -9.76 2.69 -3.77
C LYS A 119 -9.95 3.68 -4.92
N ASP A 120 -9.23 4.79 -4.88
CA ASP A 120 -9.23 5.78 -5.96
C ASP A 120 -8.81 5.13 -7.28
N ILE A 121 -7.81 4.23 -7.23
CA ILE A 121 -7.38 3.38 -8.34
C ILE A 121 -7.21 1.94 -7.84
N GLY A 122 -7.93 1.01 -8.43
CA GLY A 122 -7.91 -0.40 -8.08
C GLY A 122 -7.37 -1.27 -9.20
N PHE A 123 -6.59 -2.28 -8.85
CA PHE A 123 -6.13 -3.34 -9.75
C PHE A 123 -6.64 -4.67 -9.19
N VAL A 124 -7.30 -5.45 -10.05
CA VAL A 124 -7.80 -6.79 -9.72
C VAL A 124 -7.27 -7.76 -10.77
N GLY A 125 -6.48 -8.72 -10.33
CA GLY A 125 -5.97 -9.79 -11.17
C GLY A 125 -7.12 -10.69 -11.61
N VAL A 126 -7.09 -11.06 -12.88
CA VAL A 126 -7.93 -12.09 -13.48
C VAL A 126 -7.04 -13.05 -14.27
N ASP A 127 -7.61 -14.16 -14.73
CA ASP A 127 -6.85 -15.08 -15.57
C ASP A 127 -6.37 -14.38 -16.85
N GLY A 128 -5.05 -14.37 -17.05
CA GLY A 128 -4.39 -13.72 -18.19
C GLY A 128 -4.47 -12.19 -18.23
N GLY A 129 -4.84 -11.49 -17.15
CA GLY A 129 -4.96 -10.03 -17.19
C GLY A 129 -5.20 -9.30 -15.87
N TRP A 130 -5.50 -8.02 -16.00
CA TRP A 130 -5.84 -7.10 -14.91
C TRP A 130 -7.09 -6.29 -15.26
N GLU A 131 -8.06 -6.27 -14.37
CA GLU A 131 -9.11 -5.26 -14.36
C GLU A 131 -8.62 -4.02 -13.60
N ILE A 132 -8.80 -2.85 -14.21
CA ILE A 132 -8.42 -1.56 -13.62
C ILE A 132 -9.69 -0.79 -13.29
N TYR A 133 -9.79 -0.36 -12.04
CA TYR A 133 -10.92 0.34 -11.46
C TYR A 133 -10.55 1.76 -11.07
N ILE A 134 -11.49 2.70 -11.18
CA ILE A 134 -11.29 4.11 -10.82
C ILE A 134 -12.45 4.69 -10.00
N GLY A 135 -12.16 5.68 -9.17
CA GLY A 135 -13.16 6.52 -8.51
C GLY A 135 -13.85 5.89 -7.31
N GLY A 136 -13.27 4.86 -6.69
CA GLY A 136 -13.78 4.27 -5.46
C GLY A 136 -13.49 5.12 -4.22
N ASN A 137 -14.35 5.00 -3.21
CA ASN A 137 -14.19 5.67 -1.93
C ASN A 137 -14.65 4.75 -0.79
N GLY A 138 -13.74 4.44 0.13
CA GLY A 138 -14.04 3.69 1.37
C GLY A 138 -14.19 4.57 2.62
N GLY A 139 -14.42 5.87 2.44
CA GLY A 139 -14.59 6.86 3.51
C GLY A 139 -16.07 7.13 3.84
N THR A 140 -16.38 8.39 4.16
CA THR A 140 -17.72 8.85 4.57
C THR A 140 -18.80 8.47 3.56
N ASP A 141 -18.56 8.79 2.29
CA ASP A 141 -19.45 8.41 1.19
C ASP A 141 -18.91 7.15 0.52
N LEU A 142 -19.44 5.99 0.93
CA LEU A 142 -19.04 4.73 0.34
C LEU A 142 -19.39 4.71 -1.14
N ARG A 143 -18.38 4.53 -1.99
CA ARG A 143 -18.53 4.48 -3.44
C ARG A 143 -17.75 3.31 -4.01
N ALA A 144 -18.44 2.44 -4.74
CA ALA A 144 -17.80 1.44 -5.57
C ALA A 144 -17.05 2.10 -6.73
N ALA A 145 -15.84 1.64 -7.00
CA ALA A 145 -15.06 2.04 -8.15
C ALA A 145 -15.67 1.46 -9.43
N THR A 146 -15.53 2.20 -10.53
CA THR A 146 -15.98 1.78 -11.86
C THR A 146 -14.86 1.03 -12.56
N CYS A 147 -15.14 -0.15 -13.14
CA CYS A 147 -14.19 -0.84 -14.00
C CYS A 147 -13.98 -0.01 -15.28
N LEU A 148 -12.75 0.49 -15.47
CA LEU A 148 -12.36 1.29 -16.62
C LEU A 148 -11.97 0.41 -17.80
N ILE A 149 -11.16 -0.62 -17.56
CA ILE A 149 -10.62 -1.48 -18.60
C ILE A 149 -10.20 -2.84 -18.06
N LEU A 150 -10.34 -3.86 -18.92
CA LEU A 150 -9.67 -5.16 -18.78
C LEU A 150 -8.42 -5.17 -19.66
N LEU A 151 -7.25 -5.12 -19.03
CA LEU A 151 -5.97 -5.26 -19.70
C LEU A 151 -5.59 -6.74 -19.81
N LYS A 152 -5.60 -7.27 -21.03
CA LYS A 152 -5.13 -8.63 -21.31
C LYS A 152 -3.62 -8.65 -21.44
N LEU A 153 -2.95 -9.51 -20.69
CA LEU A 153 -1.53 -9.78 -20.84
C LEU A 153 -1.34 -10.80 -21.97
N LYS A 154 -0.34 -10.60 -22.82
CA LYS A 154 0.07 -11.65 -23.76
C LYS A 154 0.50 -12.86 -22.94
N LYS A 155 -0.02 -14.06 -23.27
CA LYS A 155 0.41 -15.32 -22.64
C LYS A 155 1.94 -15.34 -22.66
N ARG A 156 2.55 -15.44 -21.47
CA ARG A 156 3.97 -15.79 -21.35
C ARG A 156 4.14 -17.12 -22.09
N GLN A 157 4.81 -17.10 -23.25
CA GLN A 157 5.28 -18.33 -23.88
C GLN A 157 6.35 -18.87 -22.93
N TRP A 158 6.00 -19.89 -22.16
CA TRP A 158 6.97 -20.67 -21.43
C TRP A 158 7.84 -21.37 -22.48
N LYS A 159 9.14 -21.08 -22.50
CA LYS A 159 10.16 -21.94 -23.11
C LYS A 159 10.60 -22.96 -22.08
#